data_AF-A8ZQP3-F1
#
_entry.id   AF-A8ZQP3-F1
#
_cell.length_a   1.000
_cell.length_b   1.000
_cell.length_c   1.000
_cell.angle_alpha   90.00
_cell.angle_beta   90.00
_cell.angle_gamma   90.00
#
_symmetry.space_group_name_H-M   'P 1'
#
loop_
_entity.id
_entity.type
_entity.pdbx_description
1 polymer ?
#
loop_
_entity_poly.entity_id
_entity_poly.type
_entity_poly.pdbx_seq_one_letter_code
_entity_poly.pdbx_strand_id
1 'polypeptide(L)'
;MFAESERDRCIAAFRVFLYEVAILGNEPSQDLIRRIAEQHKVMPSGSYKPFGRGAMMAALEALGQKSEVTLLCWCHPKPCHCDVIKAFLEWKCPAPQQQTLEVL
;
A
#
# COMPACT_ATOMS: atom_id res chain seq x y z
N MET A 1 8.37 -16.59 14.92
CA MET A 1 7.09 -16.84 14.23
C MET A 1 6.17 -15.68 14.63
N PHE A 2 5.85 -14.76 13.72
CA PHE A 2 4.96 -13.64 14.04
C PHE A 2 3.53 -14.18 14.28
N ALA A 3 2.87 -13.69 15.33
CA ALA A 3 1.50 -14.07 15.61
C ALA A 3 0.58 -13.54 14.50
N GLU A 4 -0.45 -14.29 14.09
CA GLU A 4 -1.38 -13.86 13.04
C GLU A 4 -2.05 -12.51 13.37
N SER A 5 -2.35 -12.28 14.65
CA SER A 5 -2.91 -11.01 15.12
C SER A 5 -1.96 -9.81 14.95
N GLU A 6 -0.65 -10.03 14.88
CA GLU A 6 0.33 -8.98 14.59
C GLU A 6 0.33 -8.61 13.10
N ARG A 7 0.17 -9.60 12.23
CA ARG A 7 0.04 -9.40 10.79
C ARG A 7 -1.16 -8.52 10.46
N ASP A 8 -2.33 -8.82 11.01
CA ASP A 8 -3.56 -8.07 10.72
C ASP A 8 -3.43 -6.60 11.16
N ARG A 9 -2.82 -6.37 12.33
CA ARG A 9 -2.53 -5.01 12.81
C ARG A 9 -1.55 -4.27 11.88
N CYS A 10 -0.52 -4.95 11.38
CA CYS A 10 0.41 -4.37 10.41
C CYS A 10 -0.28 -4.00 9.09
N ILE A 11 -1.19 -4.84 8.58
CA ILE A 11 -1.96 -4.54 7.37
C ILE A 11 -2.87 -3.33 7.58
N ALA A 12 -3.57 -3.28 8.72
CA ALA A 12 -4.43 -2.15 9.07
C ALA A 12 -3.63 -0.85 9.19
N ALA A 13 -2.50 -0.86 9.90
CA ALA A 13 -1.58 0.27 10.01
C ALA A 13 -1.09 0.74 8.63
N PHE A 14 -0.68 -0.19 7.78
CA PHE A 14 -0.20 0.13 6.44
C PHE A 14 -1.31 0.73 5.55
N ARG A 15 -2.55 0.26 5.66
CA ARG A 15 -3.70 0.83 4.94
C ARG A 15 -3.95 2.28 5.34
N VAL A 16 -3.90 2.60 6.63
CA VAL A 16 -4.04 3.98 7.12
C VAL A 16 -2.88 4.84 6.64
N PHE A 17 -1.64 4.34 6.72
CA PHE A 17 -0.46 5.04 6.19
C PHE A 17 -0.60 5.37 4.70
N LEU A 18 -1.00 4.39 3.89
CA LEU A 18 -1.19 4.60 2.46
C LEU A 18 -2.27 5.66 2.18
N TYR A 19 -3.38 5.63 2.92
CA TYR A 19 -4.45 6.62 2.80
C TYR A 19 -3.98 8.04 3.16
N GLU A 20 -3.29 8.20 4.29
CA GLU A 20 -2.76 9.48 4.77
C GLU A 20 -1.82 10.12 3.74
N VAL A 21 -0.93 9.32 3.14
CA VAL A 21 0.09 9.84 2.21
C VAL A 21 -0.45 10.00 0.80
N ALA A 22 -1.11 8.97 0.27
CA ALA A 22 -1.55 8.95 -1.13
C ALA A 22 -2.84 9.74 -1.38
N ILE A 23 -3.76 9.77 -0.40
CA ILE A 23 -5.07 10.42 -0.54
C ILE A 23 -5.11 11.76 0.17
N LEU A 24 -4.73 11.82 1.46
CA LEU A 24 -4.79 13.08 2.22
C LEU A 24 -3.63 14.03 1.94
N GLY A 25 -2.57 13.54 1.30
CA GLY A 25 -1.45 14.37 0.87
C GLY A 25 -0.39 14.63 1.93
N ASN A 26 -0.41 13.90 3.05
CA ASN A 26 0.56 14.07 4.12
C ASN A 26 1.94 13.54 3.73
N GLU A 27 3.00 14.17 4.24
CA GLU A 27 4.35 13.60 4.14
C GLU A 27 4.47 12.36 5.04
N PRO A 28 5.17 11.29 4.59
CA PRO A 28 5.43 10.08 5.37
C PRO A 28 6.52 10.34 6.45
N SER A 29 6.24 11.28 7.34
CA SER A 29 7.13 11.69 8.42
C SER A 29 7.24 10.62 9.51
N GLN A 30 8.30 10.70 10.31
CA GLN A 30 8.47 9.83 11.48
C GLN A 30 7.31 9.97 12.47
N ASP A 31 6.77 11.18 12.64
CA ASP A 31 5.66 11.44 13.55
C ASP A 31 4.36 10.80 13.05
N LEU A 32 4.07 10.88 11.75
CA LEU A 32 2.92 10.19 11.15
C LEU A 32 3.02 8.67 11.36
N ILE A 33 4.21 8.11 11.10
CA ILE A 33 4.47 6.68 11.24
C ILE A 33 4.33 6.23 12.70
N ARG A 34 4.92 6.96 13.65
CA ARG A 34 4.81 6.66 15.09
C ARG A 34 3.36 6.70 15.56
N ARG A 35 2.62 7.74 15.19
CA ARG A 35 1.19 7.88 15.54
C ARG A 35 0.38 6.68 15.07
N ILE A 36 0.52 6.30 13.80
CA ILE A 36 -0.19 5.15 13.22
C ILE A 36 0.24 3.86 13.93
N ALA A 37 1.54 3.70 14.18
CA ALA A 37 2.05 2.50 14.82
C ALA A 37 1.53 2.32 16.26
N GLU A 38 1.46 3.41 17.03
CA GLU A 38 0.86 3.43 18.37
C GLU A 38 -0.63 3.06 18.33
N GLN A 39 -1.39 3.69 17.42
CA GLN A 39 -2.83 3.41 17.24
C GLN A 39 -3.11 1.94 16.92
N HIS A 40 -2.25 1.33 16.12
CA HIS A 40 -2.41 -0.06 15.67
C HIS A 40 -1.60 -1.07 16.49
N LYS A 41 -0.88 -0.65 17.55
CA LYS A 41 -0.04 -1.53 18.39
C LYS A 41 0.91 -2.39 17.55
N VAL A 42 1.65 -1.72 16.67
CA VAL A 42 2.71 -2.31 15.84
C VAL A 42 4.02 -1.57 16.06
N MET A 43 5.14 -2.23 15.75
CA MET A 43 6.47 -1.62 15.87
C MET A 43 6.97 -1.21 14.48
N PRO A 44 7.26 0.07 14.24
CA PRO A 44 7.94 0.49 13.01
C PRO A 44 9.31 -0.16 12.93
N SER A 45 9.76 -0.49 11.71
CA SER A 45 11.12 -0.97 11.52
C SER A 45 12.13 0.13 11.90
N GLY A 46 13.08 -0.18 12.78
CA GLY A 46 14.19 0.72 13.11
C GLY A 46 15.12 1.02 11.94
N SER A 47 15.02 0.25 10.85
CA SER A 47 15.76 0.48 9.60
C SER A 47 14.98 1.28 8.55
N TYR A 48 13.78 1.79 8.88
CA TYR A 48 13.00 2.61 7.98
C TYR A 48 13.76 3.89 7.59
N LYS A 49 13.96 4.08 6.28
CA LYS A 49 14.50 5.31 5.71
C LYS A 49 13.33 6.15 5.20
N PRO A 50 13.17 7.41 5.66
CA PRO A 50 12.16 8.29 5.12
C PRO A 50 12.36 8.48 3.62
N PHE A 51 11.28 8.36 2.86
CA PHE A 51 11.20 8.80 1.47
C PHE A 51 10.16 9.92 1.41
N GLY A 52 10.34 10.92 0.54
CA GLY A 52 9.33 11.97 0.40
C GLY A 52 8.05 11.45 -0.25
N ARG A 53 6.91 12.10 0.02
CA ARG A 53 5.64 11.76 -0.62
C ARG A 53 5.76 11.72 -2.15
N GLY A 54 6.46 12.68 -2.75
CA GLY A 54 6.67 12.73 -4.20
C GLY A 54 7.29 11.45 -4.75
N ALA A 55 8.33 10.92 -4.08
CA ALA A 55 8.97 9.67 -4.46
C ALA A 55 8.02 8.47 -4.32
N MET A 56 7.21 8.43 -3.26
CA MET A 56 6.19 7.40 -3.06
C MET A 56 5.14 7.42 -4.18
N MET A 57 4.63 8.60 -4.52
CA MET A 57 3.60 8.73 -5.55
C MET A 57 4.13 8.36 -6.93
N ALA A 58 5.36 8.77 -7.27
CA ALA A 58 6.03 8.37 -8.50
C ALA A 58 6.22 6.84 -8.59
N ALA A 59 6.60 6.20 -7.48
CA ALA A 59 6.73 4.74 -7.43
C ALA A 59 5.38 4.03 -7.62
N LEU A 60 4.31 4.52 -6.98
CA LEU A 60 2.96 3.96 -7.13
C LEU A 60 2.43 4.15 -8.55
N GLU A 61 2.68 5.30 -9.17
CA GLU A 61 2.30 5.56 -10.57
C GLU A 61 3.04 4.65 -11.55
N ALA A 62 4.38 4.55 -11.41
CA ALA A 62 5.18 3.64 -12.23
C ALA A 62 4.77 2.18 -12.06
N LEU A 63 4.30 1.81 -10.87
CA LEU A 63 3.77 0.48 -10.60
C LEU A 63 2.40 0.26 -11.26
N GLY A 64 1.51 1.24 -11.20
CA GLY A 64 0.18 1.18 -11.81
C GLY A 64 0.18 1.15 -13.35
N GLN A 65 1.26 1.60 -13.98
CA GLN A 65 1.43 1.56 -15.45
C GLN A 65 1.87 0.19 -15.99
N LYS A 66 2.24 -0.76 -15.12
CA LYS A 66 2.69 -2.09 -15.55
C LYS A 66 1.48 -2.99 -15.83
N SER A 67 1.48 -3.64 -17.00
CA SER A 67 0.43 -4.58 -17.40
C SER A 67 0.38 -5.83 -16.51
N GLU A 68 1.53 -6.24 -15.97
CA GLU A 68 1.65 -7.38 -15.06
C GLU A 68 2.54 -7.02 -13.87
N VAL A 69 1.96 -7.06 -12.67
CA VAL A 69 2.67 -6.80 -11.42
C VAL A 69 2.51 -8.00 -10.49
N THR A 70 3.63 -8.63 -10.15
CA THR A 70 3.70 -9.58 -9.04
C THR A 70 4.37 -8.89 -7.86
N LEU A 71 3.61 -8.65 -6.78
CA LEU A 71 4.14 -8.11 -5.54
C LEU A 71 4.59 -9.26 -4.63
N LEU A 72 5.87 -9.28 -4.29
CA LEU A 72 6.47 -10.32 -3.45
C LEU A 72 6.62 -9.81 -2.02
N CYS A 73 6.15 -10.61 -1.06
CA CYS A 73 6.33 -10.37 0.36
C CYS A 73 6.54 -11.69 1.10
N TRP A 74 7.39 -11.70 2.13
CA TRP A 74 7.57 -12.85 3.02
C TRP A 74 6.29 -13.26 3.76
N CYS A 75 5.24 -12.43 3.75
CA CYS A 75 3.95 -12.74 4.32
C CYS A 75 3.10 -13.72 3.48
N HIS A 76 3.42 -13.96 2.20
CA HIS A 76 2.68 -14.90 1.34
C HIS A 76 2.59 -16.30 1.98
N PRO A 77 1.46 -17.05 1.87
CA PRO A 77 0.28 -16.81 1.02
C PRO A 77 -0.88 -16.03 1.67
N LYS A 78 -0.81 -15.68 2.96
CA LYS A 78 -1.93 -14.94 3.58
C LYS A 78 -1.87 -13.44 3.21
N PRO A 79 -3.00 -12.71 3.31
CA PRO A 79 -3.06 -11.28 3.05
C PRO A 79 -1.94 -10.51 3.76
N CYS A 80 -1.48 -9.43 3.12
CA CYS A 80 -0.38 -8.59 3.55
C CYS A 80 -0.48 -7.16 2.97
N HIS A 81 0.53 -6.33 3.20
CA HIS A 81 0.60 -4.96 2.70
C HIS A 81 0.64 -4.88 1.16
N CYS A 82 1.08 -5.93 0.46
CA CYS A 82 1.01 -5.99 -1.00
C CYS A 82 -0.44 -6.02 -1.50
N ASP A 83 -1.36 -6.69 -0.80
CA ASP A 83 -2.78 -6.70 -1.16
C ASP A 83 -3.39 -5.30 -1.03
N VAL A 84 -2.94 -4.51 -0.05
CA VAL A 84 -3.34 -3.11 0.12
C VAL A 84 -2.85 -2.25 -1.06
N ILE A 85 -1.59 -2.42 -1.48
CA ILE A 85 -1.04 -1.71 -2.65
C ILE A 85 -1.82 -2.11 -3.92
N LYS A 86 -2.06 -3.41 -4.12
CA LYS A 86 -2.79 -3.91 -5.29
C LYS A 86 -4.19 -3.32 -5.36
N ALA A 87 -4.95 -3.37 -4.25
CA ALA A 87 -6.29 -2.79 -4.19
C ALA A 87 -6.29 -1.27 -4.43
N PHE A 88 -5.28 -0.55 -3.93
CA PHE A 88 -5.12 0.88 -4.20
C PHE A 88 -4.88 1.16 -5.69
N LEU A 89 -4.01 0.38 -6.35
CA LEU A 89 -3.71 0.54 -7.77
C LEU A 89 -4.92 0.21 -8.65
N GLU A 90 -5.64 -0.88 -8.34
CA GLU A 90 -6.86 -1.27 -9.05
C GLU A 90 -7.95 -0.19 -8.95
N TRP A 91 -8.09 0.45 -7.78
CA TRP A 91 -9.03 1.56 -7.60
C TRP A 91 -8.59 2.83 -8.34
N LYS A 92 -7.29 3.19 -8.28
CA LYS A 92 -6.77 4.43 -8.89
C LYS A 92 -6.63 4.34 -10.41
N CYS A 93 -6.30 3.16 -10.92
CA CYS A 93 -6.05 2.87 -12.32
C CYS A 93 -6.92 1.67 -12.74
N PRO A 94 -8.26 1.84 -12.82
CA PRO A 94 -9.11 0.77 -13.28
C PRO A 94 -8.68 0.36 -14.69
N ALA A 95 -8.60 -0.95 -14.94
CA ALA A 95 -8.33 -1.46 -16.29
C ALA A 95 -9.32 -0.83 -17.28
N PRO A 96 -8.88 -0.48 -18.50
CA PRO A 96 -9.81 -0.02 -19.53
C PRO A 96 -10.88 -1.11 -19.69
N GLN A 97 -12.15 -0.76 -19.44
CA GLN A 97 -13.26 -1.64 -19.78
C GLN A 97 -13.11 -1.98 -21.26
N GLN A 98 -12.87 -3.25 -21.59
CA GLN A 98 -12.94 -3.71 -22.96
C GLN A 98 -14.37 -3.43 -23.43
N GLN A 99 -14.56 -2.36 -24.20
CA GLN A 99 -15.77 -2.16 -24.97
C GLN A 99 -15.81 -3.29 -25.98
N THR A 100 -16.57 -4.34 -25.67
CA THR A 100 -17.09 -5.25 -26.68
C THR A 100 -17.98 -4.41 -27.59
N LEU A 101 -17.43 -3.96 -28.70
CA LEU A 101 -18.19 -3.50 -29.85
C LEU A 101 -19.00 -4.70 -30.34
N GLU A 102 -20.24 -4.82 -29.89
CA GLU A 102 -21.25 -5.61 -30.59
C GLU A 102 -21.50 -4.90 -31.92
N VAL A 103 -20.86 -5.41 -32.98
CA VAL A 103 -21.18 -5.06 -34.35
C VAL A 103 -22.56 -5.66 -34.64
N LEU A 104 -23.58 -4.82 -34.64
CA LEU A 104 -24.93 -5.12 -35.16
C LEU A 104 -24.93 -5.01 -36.69
#